data_AF-A0A094BL20-F1
#
_entry.id   AF-A0A094BL20-F1
#
_cell.length_a   1.000
_cell.length_b   1.000
_cell.length_c   1.000
_cell.angle_alpha   90.00
_cell.angle_beta   90.00
_cell.angle_gamma   90.00
#
_symmetry.space_group_name_H-M   'P 1'
#
loop_
_entity.id
_entity.type
_entity.pdbx_description
1 polymer ?
#
loop_
_entity_poly.entity_id
_entity_poly.type
_entity_poly.pdbx_seq_one_letter_code
_entity_poly.pdbx_strand_id
1 'polypeptide(L)'
;MAEFKIYHYDPSMAAAIVFIVAFLISTTLHLYQLLRTRAWFMIPLVAGGFFEWIGYIGRAISSKESPDWTLGPYIMQSLLLLVAPALFAASIYMELSRIITLVDGESHALIKKKWLTKLF
;
A
#
# COMPACT_ATOMS: atom_id res chain seq x y z
N MET A 1 37.14 5.94 -3.38
CA MET A 1 36.04 5.08 -2.91
C MET A 1 34.75 5.78 -3.31
N ALA A 2 33.81 5.10 -3.98
CA ALA A 2 32.54 5.73 -4.32
C ALA A 2 31.81 6.09 -3.02
N GLU A 3 31.44 7.36 -2.86
CA GLU A 3 30.66 7.83 -1.72
C GLU A 3 29.27 7.20 -1.77
N PHE A 4 28.86 6.51 -0.71
CA PHE A 4 27.54 5.90 -0.62
C PHE A 4 26.47 7.00 -0.58
N LYS A 5 25.70 7.13 -1.66
CA LYS A 5 24.55 8.03 -1.72
C LYS A 5 23.26 7.25 -1.60
N ILE A 6 22.44 7.63 -0.62
CA ILE A 6 21.13 7.03 -0.35
C ILE A 6 20.15 7.38 -1.49
N TYR A 7 20.27 8.58 -2.05
CA TYR A 7 19.48 9.02 -3.19
C TYR A 7 20.37 9.36 -4.39
N HIS A 8 19.93 8.92 -5.57
CA HIS A 8 20.51 9.32 -6.86
C HIS A 8 19.72 10.46 -7.54
N TYR A 9 18.72 11.01 -6.85
CA TYR A 9 17.83 12.08 -7.30
C TYR A 9 17.30 12.86 -6.10
N ASP A 10 16.91 14.12 -6.27
CA ASP A 10 16.26 14.88 -5.21
C ASP A 10 14.75 14.57 -5.13
N PRO A 11 14.23 14.07 -3.99
CA PRO A 11 12.80 13.83 -3.84
C PRO A 11 12.00 15.14 -3.97
N SER A 12 10.92 15.12 -4.76
CA SER A 12 10.03 16.29 -4.90
C SER A 12 9.03 16.40 -3.75
N MET A 13 9.07 17.52 -3.02
CA MET A 13 8.10 17.86 -1.98
C MET A 13 6.67 17.91 -2.54
N ALA A 14 6.48 18.58 -3.68
CA ALA A 14 5.17 18.75 -4.28
C ALA A 14 4.54 17.40 -4.64
N ALA A 15 5.33 16.50 -5.25
CA ALA A 15 4.87 15.15 -5.56
C ALA A 15 4.50 14.37 -4.29
N ALA A 16 5.33 14.44 -3.24
CA ALA A 16 5.05 13.77 -1.97
C ALA A 16 3.72 14.23 -1.35
N ILE A 17 3.46 15.54 -1.32
CA ILE A 17 2.21 16.10 -0.78
C ILE A 17 0.99 15.62 -1.59
N VAL A 18 1.08 15.62 -2.92
CA VAL A 18 -0.01 15.15 -3.79
C VAL A 18 -0.39 13.70 -3.45
N PHE A 19 0.62 12.81 -3.31
CA PHE A 19 0.36 11.42 -2.97
C PHE A 19 -0.13 11.24 -1.52
N ILE A 20 0.38 12.01 -0.56
CA ILE A 20 -0.15 12.00 0.83
C ILE A 20 -1.65 12.28 0.82
N VAL A 21 -2.07 13.37 0.16
CA VAL A 21 -3.48 13.78 0.12
C VAL A 21 -4.33 12.74 -0.60
N ALA A 22 -3.88 12.24 -1.76
CA ALA A 22 -4.61 11.23 -2.52
C ALA A 22 -4.82 9.93 -1.73
N PHE A 23 -3.76 9.40 -1.13
CA PHE A 23 -3.85 8.16 -0.34
C PHE A 23 -4.59 8.37 0.97
N LEU A 24 -4.47 9.53 1.63
CA LEU A 24 -5.23 9.82 2.84
C LEU A 24 -6.74 9.87 2.57
N ILE A 25 -7.16 10.53 1.49
CA ILE A 25 -8.57 10.58 1.08
C ILE A 25 -9.06 9.16 0.76
N SER A 26 -8.34 8.42 -0.08
CA SER A 26 -8.71 7.06 -0.47
C SER A 26 -8.80 6.12 0.73
N THR A 27 -7.80 6.14 1.62
CA THR A 27 -7.77 5.31 2.84
C THR A 27 -8.93 5.65 3.76
N THR A 28 -9.26 6.94 3.92
CA THR A 28 -10.39 7.37 4.75
C THR A 28 -11.72 6.87 4.17
N LEU A 29 -11.91 6.98 2.85
CA LEU A 29 -13.10 6.47 2.18
C LEU A 29 -13.24 4.95 2.31
N HIS A 30 -12.16 4.20 2.15
CA HIS A 30 -12.17 2.74 2.31
C HIS A 30 -12.35 2.32 3.77
N LEU A 31 -11.78 3.05 4.73
CA LEU A 31 -12.01 2.83 6.15
C LEU A 31 -13.48 3.05 6.52
N TYR A 32 -14.09 4.12 6.02
CA TYR A 32 -15.53 4.37 6.19
C TYR A 32 -16.37 3.22 5.60
N GLN A 33 -16.07 2.79 4.36
CA GLN A 33 -16.76 1.68 3.71
C GLN A 33 -16.60 0.37 4.49
N LEU A 34 -15.39 0.07 4.99
CA LEU A 34 -15.07 -1.09 5.80
C LEU A 34 -15.92 -1.13 7.07
N LEU A 35 -15.99 -0.02 7.80
CA LEU A 35 -16.74 0.07 9.05
C LEU A 35 -18.26 0.02 8.82
N ARG A 36 -18.75 0.69 7.77
CA ARG A 36 -20.18 0.73 7.44
C ARG A 36 -20.72 -0.60 6.93
N THR A 37 -20.01 -1.25 6.02
CA THR A 37 -20.46 -2.50 5.38
C THR A 37 -20.01 -3.76 6.13
N ARG A 38 -19.10 -3.61 7.11
CA ARG A 38 -18.45 -4.72 7.83
C ARG A 38 -17.76 -5.70 6.88
N ALA A 39 -17.23 -5.19 5.77
CA ALA A 39 -16.47 -5.94 4.79
C ALA A 39 -15.05 -6.27 5.30
N TRP A 40 -14.92 -7.01 6.40
CA TRP A 40 -13.65 -7.26 7.10
C TRP A 40 -12.53 -7.85 6.24
N PHE A 41 -12.86 -8.48 5.12
CA PHE A 41 -11.87 -8.96 4.16
C PHE A 41 -11.08 -7.83 3.46
N MET A 42 -11.51 -6.57 3.57
CA MET A 42 -10.84 -5.39 3.02
C MET A 42 -9.87 -4.72 4.02
N ILE A 43 -9.61 -5.35 5.18
CA ILE A 43 -8.60 -4.85 6.13
C ILE A 43 -7.21 -4.67 5.47
N PRO A 44 -6.70 -5.61 4.64
CA PRO A 44 -5.41 -5.41 3.97
C PRO A 44 -5.38 -4.18 3.06
N LEU A 45 -6.48 -3.87 2.36
CA LEU A 45 -6.58 -2.67 1.53
C LEU A 45 -6.40 -1.40 2.37
N VAL A 46 -7.09 -1.32 3.52
CA VAL A 46 -6.98 -0.16 4.42
C VAL A 46 -5.58 -0.06 5.03
N ALA A 47 -4.99 -1.19 5.44
CA ALA A 47 -3.63 -1.24 5.96
C ALA A 47 -2.58 -0.78 4.92
N GLY A 48 -2.70 -1.22 3.66
CA GLY A 48 -1.87 -0.76 2.55
C GLY A 48 -2.03 0.74 2.31
N GLY A 49 -3.27 1.26 2.39
CA GLY A 49 -3.55 2.69 2.28
C GLY A 49 -2.84 3.51 3.36
N PHE A 50 -2.82 3.03 4.62
CA PHE A 50 -2.03 3.63 5.69
C PHE A 50 -0.54 3.65 5.40
N PHE A 51 0.00 2.56 4.86
CA PHE A 51 1.42 2.47 4.52
C PHE A 51 1.80 3.46 3.43
N GLU A 52 0.95 3.66 2.43
CA GLU A 52 1.20 4.63 1.36
C GLU A 52 1.35 6.05 1.90
N TRP A 53 0.33 6.61 2.57
CA TRP A 53 0.42 8.02 2.98
C TRP A 53 1.48 8.25 4.06
N ILE A 54 1.73 7.29 4.96
CA ILE A 54 2.83 7.38 5.94
C ILE A 54 4.20 7.28 5.23
N GLY A 55 4.33 6.38 4.25
CA GLY A 55 5.54 6.26 3.45
C GLY A 55 5.86 7.55 2.70
N TYR A 56 4.85 8.21 2.12
CA TYR A 56 5.02 9.50 1.46
C TYR A 56 5.31 10.65 2.43
N ILE A 57 4.93 10.58 3.72
CA ILE A 57 5.44 11.51 4.74
C ILE A 57 6.97 11.37 4.86
N GLY A 58 7.50 10.15 4.83
CA GLY A 58 8.95 9.91 4.82
C GLY A 58 9.62 10.55 3.60
N ARG A 59 9.00 10.39 2.43
CA ARG A 59 9.46 11.03 1.20
C ARG A 59 9.44 12.56 1.26
N ALA A 60 8.39 13.12 1.89
CA ALA A 60 8.29 14.56 2.11
C ALA A 60 9.37 15.08 3.07
N ILE A 61 9.69 14.33 4.14
CA ILE A 61 10.80 14.68 5.04
C ILE A 61 12.12 14.64 4.27
N SER A 62 12.42 13.56 3.55
CA SER A 62 13.65 13.45 2.77
C SER A 62 13.79 14.52 1.67
N SER A 63 12.69 15.06 1.15
CA SER A 63 12.77 16.19 0.19
C SER A 63 13.32 17.48 0.80
N LYS A 64 13.30 17.62 2.13
CA LYS A 64 13.89 18.77 2.86
C LYS A 64 15.32 18.54 3.32
N GLU A 65 15.82 17.30 3.21
CA GLU A 65 17.12 16.92 3.75
C GLU A 65 18.22 16.91 2.67
N SER A 66 17.94 17.28 1.43
CA SER A 66 19.00 17.32 0.39
C SER A 66 20.07 18.37 0.74
N PRO A 67 21.38 18.04 0.67
CA PRO A 67 21.98 16.76 0.23
C PRO A 67 22.28 15.76 1.37
N ASP A 68 22.05 16.13 2.62
CA ASP A 68 22.38 15.38 3.84
C ASP A 68 21.20 14.55 4.36
N TRP A 69 20.75 13.58 3.56
CA TRP A 69 19.61 12.73 3.92
C TRP A 69 19.83 11.89 5.17
N THR A 70 18.83 11.83 6.05
CA THR A 70 18.87 10.93 7.19
C THR A 70 18.30 9.55 6.83
N LEU A 71 18.82 8.50 7.47
CA LEU A 71 18.40 7.13 7.16
C LEU A 71 16.95 6.84 7.56
N GLY A 72 16.43 7.49 8.61
CA GLY A 72 15.09 7.21 9.15
C GLY A 72 13.96 7.41 8.12
N PRO A 73 13.81 8.63 7.55
CA PRO A 73 12.82 8.93 6.52
C PRO A 73 12.99 8.07 5.27
N TYR A 74 14.24 7.79 4.86
CA TYR A 74 14.53 6.92 3.73
C TYR A 74 14.06 5.47 3.96
N ILE A 75 14.35 4.90 5.13
CA ILE A 75 13.92 3.54 5.49
C ILE A 75 12.40 3.49 5.57
N MET A 76 11.78 4.48 6.21
CA MET A 76 10.33 4.56 6.35
C MET A 76 9.61 4.60 5.00
N GLN A 77 10.00 5.49 4.08
CA GLN A 77 9.40 5.52 2.75
C GLN A 77 9.64 4.20 2.01
N SER A 78 10.85 3.62 2.11
CA SER A 78 11.25 2.51 1.24
C SER A 78 10.51 1.25 1.65
N LEU A 79 10.40 0.99 2.96
CA LEU A 79 9.70 -0.18 3.46
C LEU A 79 8.18 -0.06 3.29
N LEU A 80 7.59 1.08 3.68
CA LEU A 80 6.13 1.22 3.65
C LEU A 80 5.59 1.23 2.22
N LEU A 81 6.22 1.98 1.31
CA LEU A 81 5.81 2.01 -0.10
C LEU A 81 6.08 0.68 -0.81
N LEU A 82 7.08 -0.10 -0.37
CA LEU A 82 7.34 -1.43 -0.93
C LEU A 82 6.31 -2.47 -0.46
N VAL A 83 5.89 -2.40 0.80
CA VAL A 83 4.98 -3.40 1.39
C VAL A 83 3.52 -3.12 1.03
N ALA A 84 3.12 -1.86 0.84
CA ALA A 84 1.73 -1.50 0.52
C ALA A 84 1.15 -2.25 -0.71
N PRO A 85 1.84 -2.38 -1.86
CA PRO A 85 1.36 -3.15 -3.00
C PRO A 85 1.06 -4.63 -2.70
N ALA A 86 1.81 -5.25 -1.78
CA ALA A 86 1.55 -6.64 -1.39
C ALA A 86 0.22 -6.77 -0.63
N LEU A 87 -0.10 -5.79 0.21
CA LEU A 87 -1.38 -5.74 0.93
C LEU A 87 -2.55 -5.47 -0.02
N PHE A 88 -2.36 -4.63 -1.04
CA PHE A 88 -3.34 -4.44 -2.11
C PHE A 88 -3.57 -5.72 -2.90
N ALA A 89 -2.50 -6.43 -3.29
CA ALA A 89 -2.61 -7.71 -3.96
C ALA A 89 -3.40 -8.73 -3.12
N ALA A 90 -3.13 -8.82 -1.82
CA ALA A 90 -3.88 -9.69 -0.92
C ALA A 90 -5.39 -9.38 -0.96
N SER A 91 -5.78 -8.11 -0.89
CA SER A 91 -7.19 -7.71 -0.97
C SER A 91 -7.86 -8.12 -2.29
N ILE A 92 -7.16 -8.02 -3.43
CA ILE A 92 -7.64 -8.45 -4.75
C ILE A 92 -7.90 -9.96 -4.75
N TYR A 93 -7.00 -10.78 -4.20
CA TYR A 93 -7.19 -12.23 -4.14
C TYR A 93 -8.32 -12.64 -3.18
N MET A 94 -8.49 -11.91 -2.07
CA MET A 94 -9.62 -12.11 -1.16
C MET A 94 -10.96 -11.77 -1.81
N GLU A 95 -11.02 -10.71 -2.61
CA GLU A 95 -12.20 -10.33 -3.39
C GLU A 95 -12.52 -11.36 -4.47
N LEU A 96 -11.50 -11.80 -5.23
CA LEU A 96 -11.66 -12.84 -6.25
C LEU A 96 -12.26 -14.13 -5.69
N SER A 97 -11.81 -14.58 -4.52
CA SER A 97 -12.35 -15.75 -3.82
C SER A 97 -13.86 -15.63 -3.55
N ARG A 98 -14.34 -14.42 -3.24
CA ARG A 98 -15.76 -14.14 -3.01
C ARG A 98 -16.54 -14.11 -4.32
N ILE A 99 -16.00 -13.48 -5.37
CA ILE A 99 -16.64 -13.43 -6.70
C ILE A 99 -16.83 -14.85 -7.25
N ILE A 100 -15.81 -15.71 -7.19
CA ILE A 100 -15.89 -17.11 -7.63
C ILE A 100 -17.03 -17.84 -6.91
N THR A 101 -17.20 -17.59 -5.62
CA THR A 101 -18.27 -18.19 -4.81
C THR A 101 -19.65 -17.68 -5.22
N LEU A 102 -19.76 -16.37 -5.54
CA LEU A 102 -21.03 -15.73 -5.89
C LEU A 102 -21.59 -16.24 -7.23
N VAL A 103 -20.70 -16.56 -8.18
CA VAL A 103 -21.08 -16.99 -9.54
C VAL A 103 -21.06 -18.51 -9.73
N ASP A 104 -20.86 -19.28 -8.67
CA ASP A 104 -20.65 -20.74 -8.72
C ASP A 104 -19.56 -21.18 -9.73
N GLY A 105 -18.53 -20.35 -9.87
CA GLY A 105 -17.50 -20.46 -10.92
C GLY A 105 -16.30 -21.30 -10.54
N GLU A 106 -16.39 -22.16 -9.53
CA GLU A 106 -15.24 -22.95 -9.05
C GLU A 106 -14.61 -23.81 -10.16
N SER A 107 -15.43 -24.29 -11.11
CA SER A 107 -15.00 -25.08 -12.27
C SER A 107 -14.14 -24.30 -13.28
N HIS A 108 -14.15 -22.97 -13.23
CA HIS A 108 -13.40 -22.09 -14.13
C HIS A 108 -12.23 -21.39 -13.43
N ALA A 109 -12.07 -21.59 -12.12
CA ALA A 109 -11.00 -20.97 -11.34
C ALA A 109 -9.67 -21.73 -11.50
N LEU A 110 -8.61 -21.04 -11.94
CA LEU A 110 -7.26 -21.60 -12.04
C LEU A 110 -6.68 -22.02 -10.67
N ILE A 111 -7.03 -21.27 -9.61
CA ILE A 111 -6.59 -21.54 -8.23
C ILE A 111 -7.84 -21.82 -7.39
N LYS A 112 -7.84 -22.97 -6.71
CA LYS A 112 -8.94 -23.36 -5.82
C LYS A 112 -9.10 -22.32 -4.70
N LYS A 113 -10.35 -21.91 -4.46
CA LYS A 113 -10.78 -21.00 -3.37
C LYS A 113 -10.09 -21.25 -2.03
N LYS A 114 -9.96 -22.53 -1.63
CA LYS A 114 -9.34 -22.95 -0.36
C LYS A 114 -7.88 -22.51 -0.19
N TRP A 115 -7.15 -22.30 -1.29
CA TRP A 115 -5.78 -21.81 -1.27
C TRP A 115 -5.70 -20.29 -1.30
N LEU A 116 -6.63 -19.62 -2.00
CA LEU A 116 -6.64 -18.15 -2.11
C LEU A 116 -6.76 -17.45 -0.75
N THR A 117 -7.58 -17.98 0.17
CA THR A 117 -7.73 -17.43 1.54
C THR A 117 -6.68 -17.92 2.54
N LYS A 118 -5.79 -18.83 2.14
CA LYS A 118 -4.72 -19.37 3.01
C LYS A 118 -3.34 -18.84 2.62
N LEU A 119 -3.14 -18.54 1.34
CA LEU A 119 -1.88 -17.98 0.82
C LEU A 119 -1.82 -16.46 0.95
N PHE A 120 -2.98 -15.80 0.99
CA PHE A 120 -3.16 -14.36 1.10
C PHE A 120 -4.14 -14.05 2.23
#